data_AF-A0A7R6WCU1-F1
#
_entry.id   AF-A0A7R6WCU1-F1
#
_cell.length_a   1.000
_cell.length_b   1.000
_cell.length_c   1.000
_cell.angle_alpha   90.00
_cell.angle_beta   90.00
_cell.angle_gamma   90.00
#
_symmetry.space_group_name_H-M   'P 1'
#
loop_
_entity.id
_entity.type
_entity.pdbx_description
1 polymer ?
#
loop_
_entity_poly.entity_id
_entity_poly.type
_entity_poly.pdbx_seq_one_letter_code
_entity_poly.pdbx_strand_id
1 'polypeptide(L)' 'MADNEPKVTIDNVEYLLKDLSDEAKGQIQSLQFVEAELARLKALSAVAATARMAYQNALKGLLPK' A
#
# COMPACT_ATOMS: atom_id res chain seq x y z
N MET A 1 -30.51 3.26 -17.72
CA MET A 1 -29.11 3.72 -17.53
C MET A 1 -28.61 2.98 -16.32
N ALA A 2 -27.58 2.15 -16.45
CA ALA A 2 -27.18 1.27 -15.35
C ALA A 2 -26.53 2.10 -14.24
N ASP A 3 -27.14 2.05 -13.06
CA ASP A 3 -26.68 2.69 -11.82
C ASP A 3 -25.31 2.11 -11.43
N ASN A 4 -24.24 2.77 -11.87
CA ASN A 4 -22.89 2.48 -11.41
C ASN A 4 -22.61 3.34 -10.18
N GLU A 5 -23.36 3.09 -9.11
CA GLU A 5 -23.16 3.80 -7.85
C GLU A 5 -21.82 3.38 -7.26
N PRO A 6 -20.91 4.34 -6.98
CA PRO A 6 -19.60 4.01 -6.48
C PRO A 6 -19.72 3.41 -5.08
N LYS A 7 -18.99 2.32 -4.84
CA LYS A 7 -19.00 1.55 -3.59
C LYS A 7 -17.61 1.46 -2.98
N VAL A 8 -17.57 1.33 -1.67
CA VAL A 8 -16.35 1.08 -0.89
C VAL A 8 -16.58 -0.14 -0.01
N THR A 9 -15.56 -1.00 0.09
CA THR A 9 -15.58 -2.12 1.04
C THR A 9 -14.78 -1.75 2.26
N ILE A 10 -15.39 -1.81 3.45
CA ILE A 10 -14.77 -1.55 4.75
C ILE A 10 -15.06 -2.77 5.61
N ASP A 11 -14.04 -3.41 6.18
CA ASP A 11 -14.17 -4.61 7.02
C ASP A 11 -15.01 -5.75 6.39
N ASN A 12 -14.83 -6.00 5.09
CA ASN A 12 -15.61 -6.95 4.28
C ASN A 12 -17.11 -6.62 4.12
N VAL A 13 -17.54 -5.41 4.50
CA VAL A 13 -18.89 -4.92 4.25
C VAL A 13 -18.86 -3.88 3.14
N GLU A 14 -19.75 -4.04 2.16
CA GLU A 14 -19.86 -3.14 1.01
C GLU A 14 -20.83 -2.00 1.33
N TYR A 15 -20.38 -0.76 1.19
CA TYR A 15 -21.15 0.46 1.41
C TYR A 15 -21.24 1.27 0.12
N LEU A 16 -22.43 1.78 -0.18
CA LEU A 16 -22.61 2.77 -1.24
C LEU A 16 -22.04 4.11 -0.76
N LEU A 17 -21.18 4.74 -1.55
CA LEU A 17 -20.55 6.01 -1.17
C LEU A 17 -21.57 7.13 -0.92
N LYS A 18 -22.74 7.09 -1.57
CA LYS A 18 -23.82 8.07 -1.35
C LYS A 18 -24.48 7.94 0.04
N ASP A 19 -24.42 6.76 0.66
CA ASP A 19 -25.03 6.47 1.96
C ASP A 19 -24.10 6.85 3.12
N LEU A 20 -22.86 7.23 2.83
CA LEU A 20 -21.86 7.64 3.80
C LEU A 20 -21.93 9.15 4.07
N SER A 21 -21.67 9.54 5.32
CA SER A 21 -21.52 10.94 5.69
C SER A 21 -20.28 11.56 5.02
N ASP A 22 -20.26 12.88 4.91
CA ASP A 22 -19.11 13.58 4.31
C ASP A 22 -17.85 13.43 5.17
N GLU A 23 -17.98 13.33 6.49
CA GLU A 23 -16.84 13.01 7.37
C GLU A 23 -16.31 11.60 7.07
N ALA A 24 -17.18 10.61 6.90
CA ALA A 24 -16.78 9.23 6.59
C ALA A 24 -16.04 9.16 5.25
N LYS A 25 -16.53 9.86 4.22
CA LYS A 25 -15.83 9.98 2.92
C LYS A 25 -14.44 10.62 3.08
N GLY A 26 -14.32 11.66 3.90
CA GLY A 26 -13.04 12.31 4.19
C GLY A 26 -12.03 11.38 4.87
N GLN A 27 -12.50 10.54 5.80
CA GLN A 27 -11.64 9.53 6.45
C GLN A 27 -11.21 8.45 5.46
N ILE A 28 -12.11 7.95 4.60
CA ILE A 28 -11.77 6.97 3.57
C ILE A 28 -10.70 7.50 2.62
N GLN A 29 -10.82 8.75 2.17
CA GLN A 29 -9.81 9.37 1.30
C GLN A 29 -8.46 9.47 2.00
N SER A 30 -8.45 9.85 3.28
CA SER A 30 -7.23 9.92 4.09
C SER A 30 -6.58 8.55 4.28
N LEU A 31 -7.39 7.51 4.53
CA LEU A 31 -6.92 6.12 4.63
C LEU A 31 -6.31 5.63 3.32
N GLN A 32 -7.00 5.81 2.19
CA GLN A 32 -6.50 5.44 0.86
C GLN A 32 -5.15 6.10 0.55
N PHE A 33 -5.01 7.38 0.92
CA PHE A 33 -3.75 8.09 0.76
C PHE A 33 -2.61 7.45 1.59
N VAL A 34 -2.87 7.16 2.87
CA VAL A 34 -1.89 6.52 3.75
C VAL A 34 -1.53 5.12 3.26
N GLU A 35 -2.50 4.33 2.82
CA GLU A 35 -2.28 2.99 2.26
C GLU A 35 -1.39 3.04 1.01
N ALA A 36 -1.62 4.00 0.12
CA ALA A 36 -0.78 4.20 -1.06
C ALA A 36 0.68 4.53 -0.68
N GLU A 37 0.89 5.38 0.33
CA GLU A 37 2.25 5.71 0.79
C GLU A 37 2.91 4.51 1.49
N LEU A 38 2.17 3.73 2.28
CA LEU A 38 2.67 2.49 2.86
C LEU A 38 3.09 1.48 1.78
N ALA A 39 2.30 1.33 0.72
CA ALA A 39 2.64 0.50 -0.42
C ALA A 39 3.92 0.98 -1.12
N ARG A 40 4.07 2.30 -1.30
CA ARG A 40 5.28 2.92 -1.86
C ARG A 40 6.52 2.63 -1.01
N LEU A 41 6.41 2.82 0.31
CA LEU A 41 7.50 2.53 1.25
C LEU A 41 7.88 1.05 1.24
N LYS A 42 6.90 0.14 1.17
CA LYS A 42 7.14 -1.30 1.05
C LYS A 42 7.91 -1.65 -0.23
N ALA A 43 7.56 -1.01 -1.36
CA ALA A 43 8.30 -1.19 -2.61
C ALA A 43 9.76 -0.73 -2.49
N LEU A 44 10.00 0.45 -1.91
CA LEU A 44 11.36 0.95 -1.67
C LEU A 44 12.15 0.03 -0.73
N SER A 45 11.50 -0.51 0.31
CA SER A 45 12.11 -1.48 1.22
C SER A 45 12.55 -2.75 0.49
N ALA A 46 11.74 -3.26 -0.44
CA ALA A 46 12.09 -4.43 -1.25
C ALA A 46 13.30 -4.18 -2.16
N VAL A 47 13.40 -2.98 -2.75
CA VAL A 47 14.58 -2.54 -3.53
C VAL A 47 15.82 -2.51 -2.63
N ALA A 48 15.73 -1.88 -1.46
CA ALA A 48 16.84 -1.82 -0.52
C ALA A 48 17.28 -3.20 -0.02
N ALA A 49 16.32 -4.11 0.23
CA ALA A 49 16.61 -5.49 0.60
C ALA A 49 17.40 -6.24 -0.49
N THR A 50 17.04 -6.02 -1.75
CA THR A 50 17.75 -6.61 -2.90
C THR A 50 19.19 -6.10 -2.98
N ALA A 51 19.40 -4.78 -2.85
CA ALA A 51 20.74 -4.19 -2.81
C ALA A 51 21.58 -4.74 -1.64
N ARG A 52 20.98 -4.83 -0.45
CA ARG A 52 21.62 -5.41 0.73
C ARG A 52 22.10 -6.84 0.48
N MET A 53 21.26 -7.70 -0.11
CA MET A 53 21.65 -9.07 -0.44
C MET A 53 22.81 -9.12 -1.44
N ALA A 54 22.79 -8.25 -2.46
CA ALA A 54 23.87 -8.16 -3.43
C ALA A 54 25.21 -7.80 -2.76
N TYR A 55 25.20 -6.79 -1.88
CA TYR A 55 26.40 -6.37 -1.13
C TYR A 55 26.89 -7.45 -0.17
N GLN A 56 25.99 -8.15 0.52
CA GLN A 56 26.36 -9.27 1.38
C GLN A 56 27.04 -10.40 0.60
N ASN A 57 26.54 -10.74 -0.59
CA ASN A 57 27.13 -11.77 -1.43
C ASN A 57 28.49 -11.34 -1.99
N ALA A 58 28.62 -10.08 -2.43
CA ALA A 58 29.89 -9.54 -2.87
C ALA A 58 30.94 -9.58 -1.75
N LEU A 59 30.55 -9.19 -0.52
CA LEU A 59 31.44 -9.23 0.64
C LEU A 59 31.94 -10.65 0.93
N LYS A 60 31.07 -11.67 0.88
CA LYS A 60 31.47 -13.07 1.11
C LYS A 60 32.59 -13.53 0.17
N GLY A 61 32.60 -13.07 -1.08
CA GLY A 61 33.65 -13.39 -2.04
C GLY A 61 35.00 -12.74 -1.73
N LEU A 62 35.02 -11.70 -0.90
CA LEU A 62 36.24 -10.98 -0.50
C LEU A 62 36.81 -11.47 0.84
N LEU A 63 36.11 -12.36 1.54
CA LEU A 63 36.59 -12.91 2.81
C LEU A 63 37.71 -13.95 2.57
N PRO A 64 38.75 -13.97 3.43
CA PRO A 64 39.81 -14.97 3.35
C PRO A 64 39.26 -16.39 3.58
N LYS A 65 39.92 -17.38 2.97
CA LYS A 65 39.58 -18.81 3.09
C LYS A 65 40.12 -19.44 4.36
#